data_AF-A0A6F8XWJ6-F1
#
_entry.id   AF-A0A6F8XWJ6-F1
#
_cell.length_a   1.000
_cell.length_b   1.000
_cell.length_c   1.000
_cell.angle_alpha   90.00
_cell.angle_beta   90.00
_cell.angle_gamma   90.00
#
_symmetry.space_group_name_H-M   'P 1'
#
loop_
_entity.id
_entity.type
_entity.pdbx_description
1 polymer ?
#
loop_
_entity_poly.entity_id
_entity_poly.type
_entity_poly.pdbx_seq_one_letter_code
_entity_poly.pdbx_strand_id
1 'polypeptide(L)'
;MIGFRYSAQRPPDPRRINDAVVQRFDHVYEVDPALMRDHVRQHDFPAWDTRRIVDSRWEHLAWMHDHWADSVISGEELMEDEPTGE
;
A
#
# COMPACT_ATOMS: atom_id res chain seq x y z
N MET A 1 -16.58 26.59 11.42
CA MET A 1 -16.35 25.35 10.66
C MET A 1 -15.19 24.62 11.32
N ILE A 2 -15.48 23.63 12.17
CA ILE A 2 -14.43 22.87 12.89
C ILE A 2 -13.87 21.86 11.89
N GLY A 3 -12.70 22.17 11.32
CA GLY A 3 -12.04 21.30 10.36
C GLY A 3 -11.65 19.98 11.01
N PHE A 4 -12.11 18.87 10.45
CA PHE A 4 -11.76 17.51 10.84
C PHE A 4 -10.26 17.30 10.60
N ARG A 5 -9.42 17.38 11.65
CA ARG A 5 -7.97 17.16 11.53
C ARG A 5 -7.66 15.71 11.85
N TYR A 6 -7.33 14.91 10.84
CA TYR A 6 -6.84 13.55 11.02
C TYR A 6 -5.59 13.49 11.93
N SER A 7 -4.75 14.53 11.92
CA SER A 7 -3.57 14.62 12.78
C SER A 7 -3.88 14.69 14.30
N ALA A 8 -5.11 15.00 14.69
CA ALA A 8 -5.54 15.02 16.10
C ALA A 8 -6.18 13.69 16.56
N GLN A 9 -6.35 12.72 15.66
CA GLN A 9 -6.92 11.42 15.98
C GLN A 9 -5.81 10.38 16.15
N ARG A 10 -5.95 9.51 17.15
CA ARG A 10 -5.10 8.33 17.24
C ARG A 10 -5.48 7.35 16.12
N PRO A 11 -4.55 6.93 15.25
CA PRO A 11 -4.85 5.90 14.27
C PRO A 11 -5.21 4.58 14.97
N PRO A 12 -6.06 3.74 14.37
CA PRO A 12 -6.40 2.43 14.93
C PRO A 12 -5.13 1.58 15.10
N ASP A 13 -5.11 0.76 16.16
CA ASP A 13 -4.03 -0.21 16.35
C ASP A 13 -4.15 -1.31 15.25
N PRO A 14 -3.04 -1.80 14.68
CA PRO A 14 -3.07 -2.83 13.64
C PRO A 14 -3.71 -4.14 14.14
N ARG A 15 -4.49 -4.77 13.27
CA ARG A 15 -5.09 -6.09 13.54
C ARG A 15 -4.18 -7.19 13.02
N ARG A 16 -3.74 -8.11 13.88
CA ARG A 16 -2.99 -9.30 13.46
C ARG A 16 -3.86 -10.21 12.60
N ILE A 17 -3.34 -10.62 11.44
CA ILE A 17 -4.02 -11.54 10.51
C ILE A 17 -3.48 -12.95 10.66
N ASN A 18 -2.15 -13.07 10.73
CA ASN A 18 -1.46 -14.34 10.98
C ASN A 18 -0.09 -14.05 11.62
N ASP A 19 0.81 -15.03 11.60
CA ASP A 19 2.13 -14.88 12.22
C ASP A 19 3.08 -13.93 11.52
N ALA A 20 2.85 -13.62 10.24
CA ALA A 20 3.71 -12.77 9.44
C ALA A 20 3.07 -11.44 9.02
N VAL A 21 1.75 -11.29 9.12
CA VAL A 21 0.99 -10.20 8.51
C VAL A 21 0.09 -9.50 9.53
N VAL A 22 0.14 -8.17 9.51
CA VAL A 22 -0.80 -7.28 10.20
C VAL A 22 -1.60 -6.47 9.18
N GLN A 23 -2.85 -6.19 9.50
CA GLN A 23 -3.69 -5.26 8.77
C GLN A 23 -3.70 -3.92 9.51
N ARG A 24 -3.14 -2.87 8.89
CA ARG A 24 -3.07 -1.53 9.50
C ARG A 24 -4.34 -0.71 9.30
N PHE A 25 -4.90 -0.78 8.11
CA PHE A 25 -6.20 -0.19 7.75
C PHE A 25 -6.99 -1.20 6.93
N ASP A 26 -8.25 -0.88 6.66
CA ASP A 26 -9.05 -1.73 5.78
C ASP A 26 -8.37 -1.92 4.42
N HIS A 27 -8.23 -3.18 4.02
CA HIS A 27 -7.47 -3.63 2.85
C HIS A 27 -5.98 -3.18 2.76
N VAL A 28 -5.37 -2.75 3.86
CA VAL A 28 -3.93 -2.40 3.93
C VAL A 28 -3.19 -3.40 4.81
N TYR A 29 -2.40 -4.25 4.18
CA TYR A 29 -1.65 -5.33 4.83
C TYR A 29 -0.16 -5.07 4.77
N GLU A 30 0.52 -5.33 5.87
CA GLU A 30 1.96 -5.15 6.03
C GLU A 30 2.55 -6.43 6.65
N VAL A 31 3.80 -6.75 6.31
CA VAL A 31 4.58 -7.72 7.09
C VAL A 31 4.71 -7.15 8.51
N ASP A 32 4.53 -7.99 9.53
CA ASP A 32 4.63 -7.57 10.93
C ASP A 32 6.00 -6.87 11.15
N PRO A 33 6.02 -5.57 11.50
CA PRO A 33 7.26 -4.83 11.72
C PRO A 33 8.15 -5.45 12.80
N ALA A 34 7.58 -6.28 13.70
CA ALA A 34 8.36 -7.02 14.67
C ALA A 34 9.33 -8.03 14.04
N LEU A 35 9.04 -8.52 12.83
CA LEU A 35 9.86 -9.44 12.06
C LEU A 35 10.93 -8.71 11.21
N MET A 36 10.82 -7.38 11.08
CA MET A 36 11.67 -6.56 10.21
C MET A 36 12.59 -5.64 11.01
N ARG A 37 13.46 -6.22 11.85
CA ARG A 37 14.36 -5.47 12.76
C ARG A 37 15.85 -5.60 12.43
N ASP A 38 16.28 -6.81 12.04
CA ASP A 38 17.71 -7.13 12.00
C ASP A 38 18.35 -6.84 10.64
N HIS A 39 17.67 -7.17 9.53
CA HIS A 39 18.22 -7.08 8.18
C HIS A 39 17.60 -5.97 7.32
N VAL A 40 16.31 -5.67 7.53
CA VAL A 40 15.59 -4.63 6.79
C VAL A 40 14.80 -3.83 7.81
N ARG A 41 15.31 -2.65 8.18
CA ARG A 41 14.61 -1.76 9.10
C ARG A 41 13.53 -0.98 8.35
N GLN A 42 12.30 -1.10 8.81
CA GLN A 42 11.20 -0.28 8.31
C GLN A 42 11.38 1.18 8.74
N HIS A 43 11.03 2.10 7.84
CA HIS A 43 10.97 3.52 8.18
C HIS A 43 9.77 3.76 9.11
N ASP A 44 9.96 4.59 10.14
CA ASP A 44 8.85 4.99 11.01
C ASP A 44 7.99 6.03 10.28
N PHE A 45 6.85 5.57 9.76
CA PHE A 45 5.94 6.41 8.99
C PHE A 45 4.64 6.62 9.77
N PRO A 46 4.16 7.86 9.94
CA PRO A 46 2.90 8.11 10.63
C PRO A 46 1.75 7.36 9.94
N ALA A 47 0.97 6.60 10.71
CA ALA A 47 -0.07 5.74 10.12
C ALA A 47 -1.09 6.53 9.28
N TRP A 48 -1.43 7.77 9.67
CA TRP A 48 -2.31 8.62 8.86
C TRP A 48 -1.70 9.02 7.52
N ASP A 49 -0.38 9.17 7.44
CA ASP A 49 0.29 9.39 6.17
C ASP A 49 0.28 8.12 5.32
N THR A 50 0.45 6.93 5.92
CA THR A 50 0.24 5.66 5.20
C THR A 50 -1.16 5.62 4.60
N ARG A 51 -2.20 5.94 5.38
CA ARG A 51 -3.58 5.94 4.88
C ARG A 51 -3.77 6.93 3.74
N ARG A 52 -3.28 8.16 3.90
CA ARG A 52 -3.33 9.20 2.86
C ARG A 52 -2.67 8.74 1.56
N ILE A 53 -1.47 8.17 1.63
CA ILE A 53 -0.74 7.69 0.46
C ILE A 53 -1.52 6.56 -0.23
N VAL A 54 -2.00 5.57 0.53
CA VAL A 54 -2.72 4.44 -0.02
C VAL A 54 -4.04 4.86 -0.66
N ASP A 55 -4.75 5.82 -0.07
CA ASP A 55 -6.00 6.36 -0.60
C ASP A 55 -5.75 7.14 -1.91
N SER A 56 -4.65 7.89 -2.00
CA SER A 56 -4.27 8.63 -3.21
C SER A 56 -3.62 7.77 -4.30
N ARG A 57 -3.33 6.48 -4.04
CA ARG A 57 -2.50 5.67 -4.95
C ARG A 57 -3.06 5.56 -6.36
N TRP A 58 -4.38 5.39 -6.47
CA TRP A 58 -5.03 5.12 -7.75
C TRP A 58 -5.08 6.36 -8.64
N GLU A 59 -5.35 7.52 -8.04
CA GLU A 59 -5.30 8.80 -8.75
C GLU A 59 -3.88 9.10 -9.21
N HIS A 60 -2.88 8.86 -8.35
CA HIS A 60 -1.48 9.04 -8.73
C HIS A 60 -1.06 8.12 -9.87
N LEU A 61 -1.42 6.84 -9.82
CA LEU A 61 -1.13 5.89 -10.90
C LEU A 61 -1.85 6.27 -12.20
N ALA A 62 -3.12 6.69 -12.14
CA ALA A 62 -3.86 7.16 -13.30
C ALA A 62 -3.16 8.36 -13.97
N TRP A 63 -2.71 9.34 -13.16
CA TRP A 63 -1.94 10.47 -13.67
C TRP A 63 -0.59 10.03 -14.29
N MET A 64 0.12 9.11 -13.64
CA MET A 64 1.39 8.57 -14.14
C MET A 64 1.19 7.90 -15.51
N HIS A 65 0.13 7.11 -15.65
CA HIS A 65 -0.19 6.40 -16.88
C HIS A 65 -0.55 7.37 -18.00
N ASP A 66 -1.43 8.34 -17.75
CA ASP A 66 -1.85 9.34 -18.74
C ASP A 66 -0.69 10.21 -19.22
N HIS A 67 0.22 10.57 -18.30
CA HIS A 67 1.28 11.53 -18.62
C HIS A 67 2.53 10.89 -19.25
N TRP A 68 2.84 9.63 -18.90
CA TRP A 68 4.14 9.04 -19.23
C TRP A 68 4.09 7.74 -20.01
N ALA A 69 2.98 7.01 -20.03
CA ALA A 69 2.93 5.69 -20.64
C ALA A 69 2.29 5.74 -22.03
N ASP A 70 2.94 5.08 -23.00
CA ASP A 70 2.33 4.86 -24.33
C ASP A 70 1.19 3.84 -24.28
N SER A 71 1.27 2.89 -23.34
CA SER A 71 0.25 1.88 -23.06
C SER A 71 0.34 1.37 -21.62
N VAL A 72 -0.78 0.86 -21.10
CA VAL A 72 -0.87 0.22 -19.78
C VAL A 72 -1.45 -1.17 -19.99
N ILE A 73 -0.77 -2.17 -19.43
CA ILE A 73 -1.16 -3.58 -19.51
C ILE A 73 -1.39 -4.07 -18.10
N SER A 74 -2.47 -4.82 -17.89
CA SER A 74 -2.76 -5.49 -16.62
C SER A 74 -1.81 -6.68 -16.40
N GLY A 75 -1.68 -7.11 -15.14
CA GLY A 75 -0.91 -8.31 -14.84
C GLY A 75 -1.51 -9.59 -15.44
N GLU A 76 -2.82 -9.62 -15.68
CA GLU A 76 -3.49 -10.74 -16.35
C GLU A 76 -3.10 -10.81 -17.83
N GLU A 77 -3.25 -9.70 -18.56
CA GLU A 77 -2.82 -9.59 -19.96
C GLU A 77 -1.32 -9.92 -20.13
N LEU A 78 -0.48 -9.51 -19.17
CA LEU A 78 0.94 -9.84 -19.19
C LEU A 78 1.22 -11.37 -19.08
N MET A 79 0.39 -12.10 -18.33
CA MET A 79 0.54 -13.54 -18.15
C MET A 79 0.00 -14.34 -19.34
N GLU A 80 -0.97 -13.81 -20.07
CA GLU A 80 -1.48 -14.44 -21.30
C GLU A 80 -0.43 -14.44 -22.43
N ASP A 81 0.49 -13.48 -22.42
CA ASP A 81 1.60 -13.35 -23.38
C ASP A 81 2.84 -14.18 -23.04
N GLU A 82 2.90 -14.83 -21.86
CA GLU A 82 4.01 -15.75 -21.53
C GLU A 82 3.87 -17.06 -22.32
N PRO A 83 4.86 -17.45 -23.15
CA PRO A 83 4.83 -18.74 -23.81
C PRO A 83 4.84 -19.82 -22.74
N THR A 84 3.80 -20.66 -22.74
CA THR A 84 3.70 -21.80 -21.85
C THR A 84 4.90 -22.69 -22.12
N GLY A 85 5.87 -22.71 -21.21
CA GLY A 85 7.08 -23.51 -21.36
C GLY A 85 6.72 -24.99 -21.47
N GLU A 86 6.86 -25.55 -22.68
CA GLU A 86 7.03 -27.00 -22.92
C GLU A 86 8.47 -27.43 -22.63
#